data_AF-A0A183GSG2-F1
#
_entry.id   AF-A0A183GSG2-F1
#
_cell.length_a   1.000
_cell.length_b   1.000
_cell.length_c   1.000
_cell.angle_alpha   90.00
_cell.angle_beta   90.00
_cell.angle_gamma   90.00
#
_symmetry.space_group_name_H-M   'P 1'
#
loop_
_entity.id
_entity.type
_entity.pdbx_description
1 polymer ?
#
loop_
_entity_poly.entity_id
_entity_poly.type
_entity_poly.pdbx_seq_one_letter_code
_entity_poly.pdbx_strand_id
1 'polypeptide(L)'
;LLTGYLVIGAAFFRSIDDELAKASFTDIILFEFGTLATIGYGNISPTTDLSRMFCILYSIFGIPLILLTTANFGKFMTKGSYVYKVSTRFQPVARSKLSRDANMPLPVILLLFACTFYFGSKFIHHTGVRHSVDDIYFSFVSFTTVGFGDTLPVTDGVGRLCFTLLYLTWGIMLTTALFGVLNQYLRKVATSCRSSPTSLMFASPREVRSMLQDLDEIITTKNSKQGILPVQETTNFY
;
A
#
# COMPACT_ATOMS: atom_id res chain seq x y z
N LEU A 1 -19.79 1.88 -17.28
CA LEU A 1 -19.45 0.45 -17.44
C LEU A 1 -19.51 -0.26 -16.09
N LEU A 2 -18.61 0.03 -15.14
CA LEU A 2 -18.61 -0.62 -13.81
C LEU A 2 -19.96 -0.52 -13.08
N THR A 3 -20.56 0.67 -12.99
CA THR A 3 -21.87 0.84 -12.34
C THR A 3 -22.98 0.00 -12.99
N GLY A 4 -22.98 -0.11 -14.32
CA GLY A 4 -23.94 -0.95 -15.03
C GLY A 4 -23.70 -2.44 -14.77
N TYR A 5 -22.44 -2.85 -14.69
CA TYR A 5 -22.04 -4.21 -14.34
C TYR A 5 -22.57 -4.61 -12.96
N LEU A 6 -22.37 -3.74 -11.96
CA LEU A 6 -22.89 -3.93 -10.59
C LEU A 6 -24.42 -4.00 -10.55
N VAL A 7 -25.12 -3.07 -11.21
CA VAL A 7 -26.60 -3.06 -11.20
C VAL A 7 -27.17 -4.34 -11.83
N ILE A 8 -26.59 -4.82 -12.93
CA ILE A 8 -27.02 -6.06 -13.59
C ILE A 8 -26.69 -7.26 -12.69
N GLY A 9 -25.48 -7.32 -12.13
CA GLY A 9 -25.08 -8.39 -11.23
C GLY A 9 -25.98 -8.49 -9.99
N ALA A 10 -26.28 -7.36 -9.34
CA ALA A 10 -27.17 -7.32 -8.18
C ALA A 10 -28.58 -7.83 -8.49
N ALA A 11 -29.12 -7.51 -9.68
CA ALA A 11 -30.41 -8.04 -10.12
C ALA A 11 -30.36 -9.56 -10.33
N PHE A 12 -29.27 -10.08 -10.92
CA PHE A 12 -29.08 -11.51 -11.10
C PHE A 12 -28.92 -12.24 -9.76
N PHE A 13 -28.04 -11.77 -8.86
CA PHE A 13 -27.84 -12.35 -7.53
C PHE A 13 -29.14 -12.46 -6.74
N ARG A 14 -29.96 -11.40 -6.77
CA ARG A 14 -31.27 -11.39 -6.13
C ARG A 14 -32.26 -12.38 -6.75
N SER A 15 -32.13 -12.70 -8.04
CA SER A 15 -33.04 -13.64 -8.73
C SER A 15 -32.70 -15.11 -8.52
N ILE A 16 -31.45 -15.42 -8.15
CA ILE A 16 -30.94 -16.81 -8.04
C ILE A 16 -30.68 -17.25 -6.59
N ASP A 17 -30.74 -16.33 -5.63
CA ASP A 17 -30.45 -16.58 -4.22
C ASP A 17 -31.45 -15.84 -3.33
N ASP A 18 -32.41 -16.59 -2.78
CA ASP A 18 -33.50 -16.05 -1.97
C ASP A 18 -33.01 -15.46 -0.63
N GLU A 19 -31.88 -15.95 -0.09
CA GLU A 19 -31.28 -15.38 1.12
C GLU A 19 -30.66 -14.01 0.82
N LEU A 20 -29.94 -13.88 -0.30
CA LEU A 20 -29.45 -12.58 -0.77
C LEU A 20 -30.61 -11.63 -1.11
N ALA A 21 -31.73 -12.14 -1.59
CA ALA A 21 -32.90 -11.33 -1.91
C ALA A 21 -33.55 -10.64 -0.70
N LYS A 22 -33.26 -11.11 0.52
CA LYS A 22 -33.68 -10.45 1.78
C LYS A 22 -32.88 -9.18 2.07
N ALA A 23 -31.66 -9.07 1.56
CA ALA A 23 -30.84 -7.86 1.71
C ALA A 23 -31.35 -6.73 0.81
N SER A 24 -31.00 -5.49 1.15
CA SER A 24 -31.35 -4.35 0.30
C SER A 24 -30.54 -4.38 -1.01
N PHE A 25 -31.10 -3.82 -2.08
CA PHE A 25 -30.43 -3.83 -3.39
C PHE A 25 -29.06 -3.11 -3.36
N THR A 26 -28.95 -2.07 -2.55
CA THR A 26 -27.72 -1.29 -2.36
C THR A 26 -26.67 -2.05 -1.55
N ASP A 27 -27.08 -2.85 -0.57
CA ASP A 27 -26.18 -3.72 0.19
C ASP A 27 -25.65 -4.88 -0.68
N ILE A 28 -26.46 -5.41 -1.60
CA ILE A 28 -25.98 -6.40 -2.59
C ILE A 28 -24.92 -5.76 -3.49
N ILE A 29 -25.13 -4.52 -3.98
CA ILE A 29 -24.12 -3.82 -4.77
C ILE A 29 -22.84 -3.57 -3.97
N LEU A 30 -22.96 -3.26 -2.67
CA LEU A 30 -21.80 -3.08 -1.79
C LEU A 30 -21.05 -4.41 -1.59
N PHE A 31 -21.77 -5.52 -1.42
CA PHE A 31 -21.22 -6.86 -1.40
C PHE A 31 -20.46 -7.16 -2.70
N GLU A 32 -21.08 -6.96 -3.86
CA GLU A 32 -20.46 -7.20 -5.15
C GLU A 32 -19.20 -6.34 -5.33
N PHE A 33 -19.29 -5.04 -5.04
CA PHE A 33 -18.13 -4.16 -5.09
C PHE A 33 -17.03 -4.66 -4.17
N GLY A 34 -17.35 -5.06 -2.93
CA GLY A 34 -16.41 -5.63 -1.98
C GLY A 34 -15.75 -6.91 -2.50
N THR A 35 -16.50 -7.78 -3.17
CA THR A 35 -15.97 -8.99 -3.83
C THR A 35 -15.03 -8.63 -4.98
N LEU A 36 -15.45 -7.73 -5.88
CA LEU A 36 -14.63 -7.33 -7.04
C LEU A 36 -13.38 -6.56 -6.62
N ALA A 37 -13.49 -5.71 -5.60
CA ALA A 37 -12.37 -4.97 -5.01
C ALA A 37 -11.47 -5.84 -4.13
N THR A 38 -11.76 -7.14 -4.00
CA THR A 38 -11.03 -8.10 -3.15
C THR A 38 -10.99 -7.70 -1.67
N ILE A 39 -11.97 -6.92 -1.20
CA ILE A 39 -12.16 -6.59 0.21
C ILE A 39 -12.85 -7.76 0.93
N GLY A 40 -13.97 -8.25 0.37
CA GLY A 40 -14.66 -9.44 0.85
C GLY A 40 -15.20 -9.36 2.28
N TYR A 41 -16.08 -8.39 2.59
CA TYR A 41 -16.62 -8.17 3.95
C TYR A 41 -17.25 -9.40 4.63
N GLY A 42 -17.82 -10.34 3.87
CA GLY A 42 -18.32 -11.62 4.41
C GLY A 42 -19.65 -11.54 5.19
N ASN A 43 -20.19 -10.34 5.43
CA ASN A 43 -21.49 -10.13 6.07
C ASN A 43 -22.67 -10.62 5.20
N ILE A 44 -22.54 -10.48 3.88
CA ILE A 44 -23.45 -11.04 2.87
C ILE A 44 -22.60 -11.92 1.97
N SER A 45 -23.08 -13.13 1.67
CA SER A 45 -22.36 -14.08 0.83
C SER A 45 -23.32 -15.05 0.14
N PRO A 46 -22.98 -15.54 -1.08
CA PRO A 46 -23.82 -16.45 -1.84
C PRO A 46 -24.01 -17.77 -1.08
N THR A 47 -25.28 -18.15 -0.87
CA THR A 47 -25.67 -19.28 -0.03
C THR A 47 -25.88 -20.56 -0.85
N THR A 48 -26.34 -20.44 -2.09
CA THR A 48 -26.65 -21.56 -2.98
C THR A 48 -25.47 -21.92 -3.89
N ASP A 49 -25.42 -23.17 -4.36
CA ASP A 49 -24.38 -23.60 -5.30
C ASP A 49 -24.44 -22.83 -6.62
N LEU A 50 -25.64 -22.49 -7.08
CA LEU A 50 -25.85 -21.69 -8.28
C LEU A 50 -25.30 -20.27 -8.11
N SER A 51 -25.60 -19.60 -6.99
CA SER A 51 -25.12 -18.24 -6.73
C SER A 51 -23.61 -18.19 -6.49
N ARG A 52 -23.02 -19.24 -5.92
CA ARG A 52 -21.57 -19.40 -5.79
C ARG A 52 -20.90 -19.58 -7.14
N MET A 53 -21.42 -20.43 -8.03
CA MET A 53 -20.89 -20.60 -9.38
C MET A 53 -20.98 -19.29 -10.17
N PHE A 54 -22.11 -18.59 -10.09
CA PHE A 54 -22.26 -17.27 -10.69
C PHE A 54 -21.23 -16.28 -10.14
N CYS A 55 -21.03 -16.23 -8.81
CA CYS A 55 -20.05 -15.35 -8.16
C CYS A 55 -18.62 -15.57 -8.68
N ILE A 56 -18.21 -16.83 -8.88
CA ILE A 56 -16.90 -17.16 -9.45
C ILE A 56 -16.77 -16.59 -10.87
N LEU A 57 -17.71 -16.90 -11.76
CA LEU A 57 -17.69 -16.43 -13.15
C LEU A 57 -17.77 -14.90 -13.24
N TYR A 58 -18.61 -14.29 -12.41
CA TYR A 58 -18.78 -12.84 -12.31
C TYR A 58 -17.49 -12.16 -11.83
N SER A 59 -16.74 -12.77 -10.91
CA SER A 59 -15.48 -12.21 -10.39
C SER A 59 -14.36 -12.25 -11.43
N ILE A 60 -14.32 -13.26 -12.30
CA ILE A 60 -13.30 -13.38 -13.36
C ILE A 60 -13.28 -12.16 -14.28
N PHE A 61 -14.45 -11.63 -14.64
CA PHE A 61 -14.56 -10.43 -15.49
C PHE A 61 -14.63 -9.14 -14.67
N GLY A 62 -15.24 -9.18 -13.48
CA GLY A 62 -15.42 -8.02 -12.63
C GLY A 62 -14.12 -7.50 -12.02
N ILE A 63 -13.21 -8.37 -11.57
CA ILE A 63 -11.92 -7.97 -10.97
C ILE A 63 -11.06 -7.21 -12.00
N PRO A 64 -10.85 -7.69 -13.25
CA PRO A 64 -10.18 -6.89 -14.28
C PRO A 64 -10.87 -5.55 -14.57
N LEU A 65 -12.21 -5.52 -14.56
CA LEU A 65 -12.98 -4.31 -14.85
C LEU A 65 -12.80 -3.24 -13.76
N ILE A 66 -12.80 -3.63 -12.48
CA ILE A 66 -12.53 -2.68 -11.39
C ILE A 66 -11.08 -2.23 -11.41
N LEU A 67 -10.11 -3.11 -11.69
CA LEU A 67 -8.69 -2.73 -11.85
C LEU A 67 -8.51 -1.71 -12.99
N LEU A 68 -9.18 -1.90 -14.13
CA LEU A 68 -9.16 -0.95 -15.24
C LEU A 68 -9.79 0.39 -14.83
N THR A 69 -10.89 0.36 -14.09
CA THR A 69 -11.55 1.56 -13.58
C THR A 69 -10.61 2.33 -12.65
N THR A 70 -10.01 1.64 -11.68
CA THR A 70 -9.00 2.17 -10.75
C THR A 70 -7.80 2.76 -11.49
N ALA A 71 -7.29 2.10 -12.53
CA ALA A 71 -6.18 2.60 -13.34
C ALA A 71 -6.52 3.91 -14.07
N ASN A 72 -7.77 4.06 -14.54
CA ASN A 72 -8.23 5.29 -15.17
C ASN A 72 -8.33 6.45 -14.17
N PHE A 73 -8.81 6.19 -12.95
CA PHE A 73 -8.74 7.17 -11.87
C PHE A 73 -7.29 7.48 -11.46
N GLY A 74 -6.37 6.50 -11.50
CA GLY A 74 -4.95 6.71 -11.22
C GLY A 74 -4.31 7.78 -12.11
N LYS A 75 -4.71 7.87 -13.38
CA LYS A 75 -4.25 8.92 -14.30
C LYS A 75 -4.69 10.32 -13.87
N PHE A 76 -5.82 10.45 -13.17
CA PHE A 76 -6.27 11.72 -12.59
C PHE A 76 -5.33 12.17 -11.48
N MET A 77 -4.92 11.26 -10.59
CA MET A 77 -3.96 11.55 -9.52
C MET A 77 -2.62 12.02 -10.09
N THR A 78 -2.05 11.30 -11.08
CA THR A 78 -0.77 11.67 -11.69
C THR A 78 -0.83 13.05 -12.37
N LYS A 79 -1.95 13.39 -13.01
CA LYS A 79 -2.18 14.75 -13.56
C LYS A 79 -2.25 15.79 -12.45
N GLY A 80 -2.94 15.51 -11.34
CA GLY A 80 -3.01 16.41 -10.18
C GLY A 80 -1.63 16.66 -9.57
N SER A 81 -0.81 15.62 -9.39
CA SER A 81 0.57 15.76 -8.90
C SER A 81 1.44 16.58 -9.84
N TYR A 82 1.24 16.44 -11.16
CA TYR A 82 1.92 17.26 -12.18
C TYR A 82 1.53 18.73 -12.08
N VAL A 83 0.23 19.03 -12.02
CA VAL A 83 -0.26 20.41 -11.85
C VAL A 83 0.27 21.00 -10.55
N TYR A 84 0.29 20.25 -9.44
CA TYR A 84 0.87 20.71 -8.18
C TYR A 84 2.37 21.02 -8.31
N LYS A 85 3.17 20.13 -8.91
CA LYS A 85 4.61 20.36 -9.11
C LYS A 85 4.89 21.55 -10.03
N VAL A 86 4.10 21.71 -11.09
CA VAL A 86 4.20 22.86 -12.02
C VAL A 86 3.75 24.17 -11.37
N SER A 87 2.71 24.13 -10.52
CA SER A 87 2.19 25.31 -9.83
C SER A 87 3.09 25.77 -8.67
N THR A 88 3.87 24.87 -8.07
CA THR A 88 4.75 25.18 -6.93
C THR A 88 6.22 25.31 -7.31
N ARG A 89 6.62 24.86 -8.52
CA ARG A 89 7.93 25.08 -9.10
C ARG A 89 7.74 25.38 -10.58
N PHE A 90 8.09 26.60 -10.99
CA PHE A 90 8.10 27.11 -12.38
C PHE A 90 9.06 26.35 -13.34
N GLN A 91 9.30 25.04 -13.14
CA GLN A 91 10.12 24.24 -14.03
C GLN A 91 9.26 23.26 -14.85
N PRO A 92 9.26 23.35 -16.19
CA PRO A 92 8.52 22.44 -17.04
C PRO A 92 9.19 21.06 -17.01
N VAL A 93 8.53 20.06 -16.39
CA VAL A 93 9.00 18.67 -16.38
C VAL A 93 8.44 17.91 -17.58
N ALA A 94 9.31 17.30 -18.38
CA ALA A 94 8.94 16.55 -19.57
C ALA A 94 7.98 15.37 -19.28
N ARG A 95 6.90 15.28 -20.06
CA ARG A 95 5.77 14.33 -19.93
C ARG A 95 6.18 12.85 -19.92
N SER A 96 7.31 12.49 -20.55
CA SER A 96 7.80 11.11 -20.64
C SER A 96 8.50 10.59 -19.37
N LYS A 97 9.06 11.47 -18.53
CA LYS A 97 9.66 11.08 -17.24
C LYS A 97 8.60 10.91 -16.13
N LEU A 98 7.44 11.56 -16.25
CA LEU A 98 6.40 11.55 -15.23
C LEU A 98 5.72 10.17 -15.03
N SER A 99 5.56 9.37 -16.08
CA SER A 99 5.07 7.98 -15.95
C SER A 99 6.10 7.04 -15.33
N ARG A 100 7.39 7.43 -15.29
CA ARG A 100 8.49 6.63 -14.73
C ARG A 100 8.86 7.08 -13.31
N ASP A 101 8.61 8.35 -12.97
CA ASP A 101 8.85 9.01 -11.69
C ASP A 101 7.54 9.53 -11.03
N ALA A 102 6.47 8.72 -11.06
CA ALA A 102 5.23 9.01 -10.33
C ALA A 102 5.38 8.88 -8.80
N ASN A 103 6.56 9.23 -8.28
CA ASN A 103 6.85 9.30 -6.86
C ASN A 103 6.29 10.59 -6.31
N MET A 104 5.03 10.50 -5.89
CA MET A 104 4.45 11.45 -4.99
C MET A 104 5.22 11.37 -3.66
N PRO A 105 5.74 12.50 -3.13
CA PRO A 105 6.47 12.47 -1.88
C PRO A 105 5.55 11.96 -0.76
N LEU A 106 6.09 11.07 0.08
CA LEU A 106 5.39 10.44 1.22
C LEU A 106 4.49 11.42 2.03
N PRO A 107 4.95 12.63 2.42
CA PRO A 107 4.10 13.56 3.18
C PRO A 107 2.80 13.94 2.48
N VAL A 108 2.76 14.00 1.14
CA VAL A 108 1.53 14.37 0.43
C VAL A 108 0.56 13.19 0.35
N ILE A 109 1.06 11.95 0.24
CA ILE A 109 0.20 10.76 0.33
C ILE A 109 -0.41 10.66 1.74
N LEU A 110 0.39 10.89 2.79
CA LEU A 110 -0.09 10.89 4.17
C LEU A 110 -1.13 11.99 4.42
N LEU A 111 -0.91 13.20 3.87
CA LEU A 111 -1.88 14.29 3.94
C LEU A 111 -3.19 13.92 3.23
N LEU A 112 -3.13 13.32 2.04
CA LEU A 112 -4.32 12.87 1.32
C LEU A 112 -5.08 11.78 2.08
N PHE A 113 -4.38 10.85 2.72
CA PHE A 113 -5.01 9.88 3.62
C PHE A 113 -5.72 10.57 4.78
N ALA A 114 -5.06 11.50 5.48
CA ALA A 114 -5.65 12.24 6.58
C ALA A 114 -6.91 13.02 6.15
N CYS A 115 -6.87 13.71 5.00
CA CYS A 115 -8.03 14.36 4.41
C CYS A 115 -9.15 13.34 4.10
N THR A 116 -8.81 12.20 3.51
CA THR A 116 -9.78 11.15 3.15
C THR A 116 -10.46 10.56 4.38
N PHE A 117 -9.74 10.32 5.48
CA PHE A 117 -10.34 9.88 6.74
C PHE A 117 -11.24 10.96 7.37
N TYR A 118 -10.82 12.22 7.34
CA TYR A 118 -11.64 13.33 7.83
C TYR A 118 -12.95 13.48 7.07
N PHE A 119 -12.89 13.44 5.72
CA PHE A 119 -14.09 13.46 4.88
C PHE A 119 -14.94 12.20 5.08
N GLY A 120 -14.32 11.02 5.20
CA GLY A 120 -15.00 9.76 5.48
C GLY A 120 -15.85 9.84 6.75
N SER A 121 -15.29 10.30 7.87
CA SER A 121 -16.00 10.45 9.15
C SER A 121 -17.14 11.50 9.12
N LYS A 122 -17.14 12.41 8.14
CA LYS A 122 -18.22 13.40 7.98
C LYS A 122 -19.36 12.91 7.08
N PHE A 123 -19.08 12.02 6.13
CA PHE A 123 -20.05 11.62 5.09
C PHE A 123 -20.53 10.18 5.22
N ILE A 124 -19.70 9.26 5.70
CA ILE A 124 -20.10 7.91 6.06
C ILE A 124 -20.67 8.00 7.47
N HIS A 125 -21.98 8.07 7.58
CA HIS A 125 -22.65 8.02 8.88
C HIS A 125 -22.97 6.56 9.21
N HIS A 126 -22.22 5.98 10.15
CA HIS A 126 -22.65 4.79 10.84
C HIS A 126 -23.66 5.21 11.93
N THR A 127 -24.95 5.02 11.67
CA THR A 127 -26.01 5.11 12.71
C THR A 127 -26.10 6.43 13.52
N GLY A 128 -26.21 7.59 12.86
CA GLY A 128 -26.81 8.79 13.47
C GLY A 128 -26.02 9.49 14.60
N VAL A 129 -24.85 9.00 14.99
CA VAL A 129 -23.97 9.69 15.96
C VAL A 129 -22.87 10.43 15.19
N ARG A 130 -22.65 11.70 15.55
CA ARG A 130 -21.62 12.56 14.95
C ARG A 130 -20.25 12.11 15.46
N HIS A 131 -19.53 11.33 14.65
CA HIS A 131 -18.12 10.93 14.81
C HIS A 131 -17.89 9.74 15.75
N SER A 132 -17.81 8.55 15.18
CA SER A 132 -17.29 7.37 15.88
C SER A 132 -15.92 6.97 15.32
N VAL A 133 -15.09 6.36 16.16
CA VAL A 133 -13.85 5.68 15.76
C VAL A 133 -14.15 4.62 14.68
N ASP A 134 -15.38 4.10 14.69
CA ASP A 134 -15.89 3.10 13.76
C ASP A 134 -15.82 3.55 12.29
N ASP A 135 -16.03 4.83 11.97
CA ASP A 135 -15.99 5.31 10.57
C ASP A 135 -14.55 5.29 10.02
N ILE A 136 -13.59 5.67 10.86
CA ILE A 136 -12.17 5.62 10.53
C ILE A 136 -11.70 4.17 10.45
N TYR A 137 -12.14 3.34 11.38
CA TYR A 137 -11.87 1.91 11.42
C TYR A 137 -12.39 1.20 10.15
N PHE A 138 -13.66 1.42 9.79
CA PHE A 138 -14.25 0.91 8.54
C PHE A 138 -13.41 1.32 7.33
N SER A 139 -13.06 2.61 7.25
CA SER A 139 -12.29 3.14 6.13
C SER A 139 -10.92 2.48 6.03
N PHE A 140 -10.22 2.33 7.15
CA PHE A 140 -8.91 1.66 7.19
C PHE A 140 -9.01 0.18 6.79
N VAL A 141 -9.93 -0.57 7.39
CA VAL A 141 -10.16 -2.01 7.12
C VAL A 141 -10.57 -2.25 5.67
N SER A 142 -11.35 -1.34 5.08
CA SER A 142 -11.76 -1.43 3.68
C SER A 142 -10.62 -1.07 2.73
N PHE A 143 -9.88 0.01 2.99
CA PHE A 143 -8.81 0.49 2.12
C PHE A 143 -7.60 -0.42 2.11
N THR A 144 -7.34 -1.11 3.22
CA THR A 144 -6.31 -2.14 3.34
C THR A 144 -6.77 -3.51 2.84
N THR A 145 -7.99 -3.59 2.30
CA THR A 145 -8.62 -4.84 1.81
C THR A 145 -8.60 -5.96 2.85
N VAL A 146 -8.71 -5.61 4.14
CA VAL A 146 -8.84 -6.57 5.25
C VAL A 146 -10.27 -7.07 5.35
N GLY A 147 -11.25 -6.15 5.30
CA GLY A 147 -12.66 -6.49 5.12
C GLY A 147 -13.30 -7.36 6.20
N PHE A 148 -13.23 -6.98 7.49
CA PHE A 148 -13.89 -7.77 8.56
C PHE A 148 -15.42 -7.83 8.46
N GLY A 149 -16.07 -6.81 7.87
CA GLY A 149 -17.52 -6.75 7.66
C GLY A 149 -18.35 -6.53 8.93
N ASP A 150 -17.72 -6.16 10.03
CA ASP A 150 -18.33 -5.83 11.31
C ASP A 150 -18.99 -4.44 11.32
N THR A 151 -18.39 -3.48 10.63
CA THR A 151 -18.88 -2.13 10.43
C THR A 151 -19.05 -1.87 8.94
N LEU A 152 -20.21 -1.36 8.54
CA LEU A 152 -20.54 -1.10 7.14
C LEU A 152 -21.33 0.21 7.02
N PRO A 153 -21.12 0.98 5.95
CA PRO A 153 -21.83 2.23 5.71
C PRO A 153 -23.30 1.94 5.42
N VAL A 154 -24.19 2.77 5.96
CA VAL A 154 -25.62 2.70 5.61
C VAL A 154 -25.79 3.19 4.17
N THR A 155 -26.30 2.32 3.31
CA THR A 155 -26.50 2.60 1.87
C THR A 155 -27.97 2.79 1.48
N ASP A 156 -28.75 3.50 2.29
CA ASP A 156 -30.20 3.69 2.14
C ASP A 156 -30.67 4.40 0.85
N GLY A 157 -29.76 5.02 0.09
CA GLY A 157 -30.09 5.67 -1.18
C GLY A 157 -28.97 5.64 -2.21
N VAL A 158 -29.35 5.74 -3.49
CA VAL A 158 -28.42 5.69 -4.64
C VAL A 158 -27.31 6.74 -4.51
N GLY A 159 -27.61 7.95 -4.03
CA GLY A 159 -26.61 9.00 -3.84
C GLY A 159 -25.53 8.62 -2.82
N ARG A 160 -25.93 8.03 -1.69
CA ARG A 160 -25.00 7.56 -0.65
C ARG A 160 -24.21 6.35 -1.11
N LEU A 161 -24.85 5.39 -1.80
CA LEU A 161 -24.15 4.26 -2.42
C LEU A 161 -23.07 4.74 -3.39
N CYS A 162 -23.42 5.62 -4.34
CA CYS A 162 -22.47 6.17 -5.31
C CYS A 162 -21.30 6.87 -4.61
N PHE A 163 -21.57 7.66 -3.57
CA PHE A 163 -20.53 8.30 -2.77
C PHE A 163 -19.62 7.26 -2.10
N THR A 164 -20.18 6.25 -1.45
CA THR A 164 -19.43 5.15 -0.80
C THR A 164 -18.55 4.40 -1.80
N LEU A 165 -19.06 4.04 -2.97
CA LEU A 165 -18.29 3.32 -4.00
C LEU A 165 -17.12 4.17 -4.53
N LEU A 166 -17.34 5.47 -4.76
CA LEU A 166 -16.29 6.39 -5.17
C LEU A 166 -15.24 6.57 -4.06
N TYR A 167 -15.68 6.68 -2.81
CA TYR A 167 -14.82 6.78 -1.64
C TYR A 167 -13.93 5.55 -1.48
N LEU A 168 -14.51 4.34 -1.59
CA LEU A 168 -13.76 3.08 -1.53
C LEU A 168 -12.77 2.95 -2.69
N THR A 169 -13.19 3.30 -3.91
CA THR A 169 -12.30 3.30 -5.08
C THR A 169 -11.12 4.25 -4.88
N TRP A 170 -11.37 5.46 -4.37
CA TRP A 170 -10.34 6.44 -4.05
C TRP A 170 -9.36 5.95 -2.96
N GLY A 171 -9.88 5.33 -1.90
CA GLY A 171 -9.05 4.77 -0.84
C GLY A 171 -8.13 3.65 -1.30
N ILE A 172 -8.63 2.69 -2.08
CA ILE A 172 -7.82 1.60 -2.66
C ILE A 172 -6.67 2.16 -3.52
N MET A 173 -6.92 3.27 -4.25
CA MET A 173 -5.88 3.93 -5.01
C MET A 173 -4.79 4.56 -4.14
N LEU A 174 -5.18 5.23 -3.05
CA LEU A 174 -4.22 5.79 -2.09
C LEU A 174 -3.39 4.68 -1.43
N THR A 175 -4.01 3.56 -1.07
CA THR A 175 -3.30 2.38 -0.54
C THR A 175 -2.29 1.83 -1.55
N THR A 176 -2.69 1.73 -2.82
CA THR A 176 -1.78 1.28 -3.90
C THR A 176 -0.58 2.22 -4.05
N ALA A 177 -0.78 3.54 -3.97
CA ALA A 177 0.29 4.52 -4.02
C ALA A 177 1.24 4.42 -2.80
N LEU A 178 0.68 4.19 -1.61
CA LEU A 178 1.44 3.98 -0.38
C LEU A 178 2.33 2.74 -0.49
N PHE A 179 1.80 1.61 -0.95
CA PHE A 179 2.59 0.40 -1.19
C PHE A 179 3.68 0.63 -2.24
N GLY A 180 3.40 1.43 -3.28
CA GLY A 180 4.41 1.84 -4.26
C GLY A 180 5.63 2.53 -3.62
N VAL A 181 5.40 3.48 -2.71
CA VAL A 181 6.48 4.17 -1.98
C VAL A 181 7.19 3.25 -0.99
N LEU A 182 6.43 2.43 -0.24
CA LEU A 182 7.00 1.45 0.68
C LEU A 182 7.95 0.50 -0.04
N ASN A 183 7.53 -0.03 -1.19
CA ASN A 183 8.35 -0.90 -2.03
C ASN A 183 9.65 -0.23 -2.48
N GLN A 184 9.64 1.08 -2.74
CA GLN A 184 10.86 1.81 -3.09
C GLN A 184 11.78 2.03 -1.90
N TYR A 185 11.22 2.29 -0.73
CA TYR A 185 11.99 2.39 0.50
C TYR A 185 12.67 1.06 0.82
N LEU A 186 11.92 -0.05 0.76
CA LEU A 186 12.45 -1.40 0.93
C LEU A 186 13.56 -1.71 -0.07
N ARG A 187 13.38 -1.36 -1.36
CA ARG A 187 14.43 -1.52 -2.38
C ARG A 187 15.69 -0.72 -2.07
N LYS A 188 15.56 0.53 -1.62
CA LYS A 188 16.71 1.37 -1.23
C LYS A 188 17.49 0.76 -0.07
N VAL A 189 16.79 0.31 0.97
CA VAL A 189 17.41 -0.36 2.12
C VAL A 189 18.10 -1.65 1.67
N ALA A 190 17.42 -2.48 0.87
CA ALA A 190 18.00 -3.72 0.34
C ALA A 190 19.27 -3.46 -0.50
N THR A 191 19.28 -2.43 -1.35
CA THR A 191 20.48 -2.04 -2.11
C THR A 191 21.60 -1.50 -1.22
N SER A 192 21.27 -0.75 -0.17
CA SER A 192 22.25 -0.24 0.81
C SER A 192 22.88 -1.38 1.63
N CYS A 193 22.10 -2.42 1.95
CA CYS A 193 22.62 -3.62 2.60
C CYS A 193 23.48 -4.46 1.63
N ARG A 194 23.16 -4.48 0.33
CA ARG A 194 23.93 -5.23 -0.68
C ARG A 194 25.31 -4.61 -0.98
N SER A 195 25.49 -3.31 -0.77
CA SER A 195 26.80 -2.65 -0.89
C SER A 195 27.76 -2.89 0.28
N SER A 196 27.30 -3.46 1.40
CA SER A 196 28.10 -3.59 2.63
C SER A 196 28.74 -4.95 2.98
N PRO A 197 28.50 -6.14 2.36
CA PRO A 197 29.14 -7.38 2.80
C PRO A 197 30.27 -7.86 1.88
N THR A 198 30.85 -7.00 1.03
CA THR A 198 31.78 -7.44 -0.02
C THR A 198 33.15 -6.76 0.07
N SER A 199 33.25 -5.54 0.61
CA SER A 199 34.56 -4.86 0.75
C SER A 199 35.49 -5.50 1.78
N LEU A 200 34.97 -6.26 2.74
CA LEU A 200 35.78 -7.00 3.72
C LEU A 200 36.05 -8.47 3.34
N MET A 201 35.22 -9.04 2.45
CA MET A 201 35.37 -10.44 2.00
C MET A 201 36.15 -10.56 0.68
N PHE A 202 36.34 -9.45 -0.05
CA PHE A 202 37.10 -9.37 -1.30
C PHE A 202 38.34 -8.49 -1.22
N ALA A 203 38.78 -8.10 -0.02
CA ALA A 203 40.10 -7.50 0.13
C ALA A 203 41.13 -8.52 -0.37
N SER A 204 41.90 -8.16 -1.39
CA SER A 204 42.93 -9.06 -1.92
C SER A 204 43.93 -9.38 -0.80
N PRO A 205 44.57 -10.57 -0.79
CA PRO A 205 45.58 -10.91 0.23
C PRO A 205 46.71 -9.87 0.36
N ARG A 206 46.89 -9.02 -0.66
CA ARG A 206 47.85 -7.90 -0.66
C ARG A 206 47.35 -6.68 0.12
N GLU A 207 46.07 -6.33 0.01
CA GLU A 207 45.48 -5.21 0.75
C GLU A 207 45.32 -5.54 2.23
N VAL A 208 44.96 -6.79 2.57
CA VAL A 208 44.96 -7.22 3.97
C VAL A 208 46.38 -7.15 4.56
N ARG A 209 47.40 -7.50 3.76
CA ARG A 209 48.80 -7.40 4.20
C ARG A 209 49.27 -5.95 4.38
N SER A 210 48.87 -5.02 3.52
CA SER A 210 49.21 -3.61 3.70
C SER A 210 48.53 -3.03 4.94
N MET A 211 47.26 -3.36 5.19
CA MET A 211 46.56 -2.92 6.40
C MET A 211 47.18 -3.50 7.68
N LEU A 212 47.68 -4.75 7.63
CA LEU A 212 48.41 -5.34 8.75
C LEU A 212 49.77 -4.66 8.97
N GLN A 213 50.47 -4.26 7.91
CA GLN A 213 51.71 -3.50 8.03
C GLN A 213 51.47 -2.11 8.65
N ASP A 214 50.41 -1.42 8.23
CA ASP A 214 50.04 -0.12 8.82
C ASP A 214 49.69 -0.26 10.31
N LEU A 215 49.01 -1.35 10.69
CA LEU A 215 48.70 -1.63 12.10
C LEU A 215 49.96 -1.92 12.93
N ASP A 216 50.92 -2.66 12.38
CA ASP A 216 52.16 -3.00 13.07
C ASP A 216 53.06 -1.75 13.26
N GLU A 217 53.06 -0.84 12.28
CA GLU A 217 53.74 0.45 12.37
C GLU A 217 53.10 1.36 13.44
N ILE A 218 51.76 1.35 13.55
CA ILE A 218 51.05 2.09 14.61
C ILE A 218 51.36 1.52 16.00
N ILE A 219 51.41 0.18 16.14
CA ILE A 219 51.73 -0.49 17.42
C ILE A 219 53.16 -0.19 17.84
N THR A 220 54.12 -0.30 16.93
CA THR A 220 55.54 0.00 17.21
C THR A 220 55.76 1.47 17.56
N THR A 221 55.09 2.39 16.87
CA THR A 221 55.15 3.83 17.18
C THR A 221 54.50 4.14 18.53
N LYS A 222 53.43 3.43 18.90
CA LYS A 222 52.77 3.58 20.21
C LYS A 222 53.63 3.03 21.35
N ASN A 223 54.28 1.89 21.15
CA ASN A 223 55.19 1.29 22.13
C ASN A 223 56.46 2.15 22.33
N SER A 224 56.98 2.79 21.29
CA SER A 224 58.14 3.69 21.43
C SER A 224 57.79 4.97 22.22
N LYS A 225 56.57 5.49 22.06
CA LYS A 225 56.09 6.66 22.81
C LYS A 225 55.71 6.37 24.26
N GLN A 226 55.37 5.13 24.61
CA GLN A 226 55.02 4.75 25.99
C GLN A 226 56.20 4.23 26.82
N GLY A 227 57.42 4.13 26.26
CA GLY A 227 58.61 3.76 27.04
C GLY A 227 58.52 2.37 27.69
N ILE A 228 57.77 1.45 27.07
CA ILE A 228 57.66 0.07 27.54
C ILE A 228 58.71 -0.73 26.75
N LEU A 229 59.82 -1.08 27.42
CA LEU A 229 60.80 -2.04 26.92
C LEU A 229 60.10 -3.36 26.56
N PRO A 230 60.58 -4.11 25.55
CA PRO A 230 59.98 -5.38 25.17
C PRO A 230 60.01 -6.35 26.36
N VAL A 231 58.89 -7.03 26.58
CA VAL A 231 58.84 -8.21 27.46
C VAL A 231 59.83 -9.22 26.89
N GLN A 232 60.95 -9.43 27.58
CA GLN A 232 61.86 -10.51 27.30
C GLN A 232 61.10 -11.84 27.46
N GLU A 233 60.85 -12.50 26.33
CA GLU A 233 60.45 -13.89 26.30
C GLU A 233 61.66 -14.73 26.74
N THR A 234 61.75 -15.05 28.03
CA THR A 234 62.74 -15.99 28.56
C THR A 234 62.36 -17.40 28.11
N THR A 235 62.89 -17.82 26.97
CA THR A 235 63.05 -19.24 26.62
C THR A 235 64.53 -19.60 26.62
N ASN A 236 64.96 -20.37 27.61
CA ASN A 236 66.08 -21.33 27.59
C ASN A 236 65.82 -22.30 28.77
N PHE A 237 65.34 -23.51 28.52
CA PHE A 237 66.17 -24.73 28.39
C PHE A 237 67.29 -24.79 29.45
N TYR A 238 67.04 -25.45 30.58
CA TYR A 238 67.52 -26.79 30.94
C TYR A 238 66.62 -27.38 32.05
#